data_AF-A0A452E5J5-F1
#
_entry.id   AF-A0A452E5J5-F1
#
_cell.length_a   1.000
_cell.length_b   1.000
_cell.length_c   1.000
_cell.angle_alpha   90.00
_cell.angle_beta   90.00
_cell.angle_gamma   90.00
#
_symmetry.space_group_name_H-M   'P 1'
#
loop_
_entity.id
_entity.type
_entity.pdbx_description
1 polymer ?
#
loop_
_entity_poly.entity_id
_entity_poly.type
_entity_poly.pdbx_seq_one_letter_code
_entity_poly.pdbx_strand_id
1 'polypeptide(L)' 'MAPHSNCGLLAKRLRFHIVGAFMVSLGFATFYKFAVAEKRKKAYADFFRNYDSMKDFEEMRKAGTFQSAK' A
#
# COMPACT_ATOMS: atom_id res chain seq x y z
N MET A 1 -42.98 29.66 -5.44
CA MET A 1 -41.54 29.94 -5.25
C MET A 1 -41.20 29.56 -3.81
N ALA A 2 -40.48 28.44 -3.59
CA ALA A 2 -40.21 27.96 -2.23
C ALA A 2 -39.06 28.77 -1.58
N PRO A 3 -39.14 29.13 -0.28
CA PRO A 3 -38.13 29.94 0.38
C PRO A 3 -36.81 29.15 0.52
N HIS A 4 -35.73 29.68 -0.06
CA HIS A 4 -34.39 29.14 0.13
C HIS A 4 -33.85 29.63 1.48
N SER A 5 -33.47 28.69 2.36
CA SER A 5 -32.92 29.03 3.68
C SER A 5 -31.46 29.49 3.56
N ASN A 6 -31.19 30.77 3.81
CA ASN A 6 -29.86 31.41 3.67
C ASN A 6 -28.95 31.27 4.91
N CYS A 7 -29.47 30.77 6.05
CA CYS A 7 -28.68 30.52 7.25
C CYS A 7 -28.16 29.06 7.30
N GLY A 8 -26.87 28.88 7.57
CA GLY A 8 -26.26 27.56 7.81
C GLY A 8 -25.79 26.79 6.57
N LEU A 9 -25.74 27.42 5.39
CA LEU A 9 -25.25 26.81 4.14
C LEU A 9 -23.80 26.31 4.26
N LEU A 10 -22.94 27.08 4.94
CA LEU A 10 -21.55 26.69 5.20
C LEU A 10 -21.45 25.43 6.06
N ALA A 11 -22.23 25.33 7.14
CA ALA A 11 -22.22 24.17 8.02
C ALA A 11 -22.73 22.91 7.30
N LYS A 12 -23.77 23.04 6.46
CA LYS A 12 -24.27 21.93 5.62
C LYS A 12 -23.21 21.46 4.62
N ARG A 13 -22.55 22.39 3.93
CA ARG A 13 -21.47 22.07 2.98
C ARG A 13 -20.28 21.41 3.69
N LEU A 14 -19.88 21.92 4.84
CA LEU A 14 -18.77 21.39 5.62
C LEU A 14 -19.05 19.95 6.07
N ARG A 15 -20.23 19.67 6.63
CA ARG A 15 -20.61 18.31 7.04
C ARG A 15 -20.56 17.33 5.87
N PHE A 16 -21.05 17.74 4.70
CA PHE A 16 -20.99 16.91 3.49
C PHE A 16 -19.55 16.60 3.09
N HIS A 17 -18.68 17.61 3.03
CA HIS A 17 -17.28 17.42 2.62
C HIS A 17 -16.46 16.63 3.64
N ILE A 18 -16.72 16.82 4.94
CA ILE A 18 -16.06 16.05 6.00
C ILE A 18 -16.37 14.56 5.85
N VAL A 19 -17.64 14.19 5.68
CA VAL A 19 -18.03 12.79 5.48
C VAL A 19 -17.39 12.23 4.21
N GLY A 20 -17.41 13.00 3.10
CA GLY A 20 -16.75 12.60 1.86
C GLY A 20 -15.23 12.41 2.02
N ALA A 21 -14.56 13.31 2.72
CA ALA A 21 -13.13 13.23 2.98
C ALA A 21 -12.76 11.98 3.79
N PHE A 22 -13.56 11.62 4.81
CA PHE A 22 -13.35 10.38 5.56
C PHE A 22 -13.56 9.14 4.71
N MET A 23 -14.60 9.12 3.86
CA MET A 23 -14.84 7.97 2.97
C MET A 23 -13.70 7.78 1.98
N VAL A 24 -13.21 8.88 1.39
CA VAL A 24 -12.07 8.84 0.46
C VAL A 24 -10.79 8.41 1.18
N SER A 25 -10.50 8.95 2.35
CA SER A 25 -9.27 8.60 3.09
C SER A 25 -9.27 7.14 3.53
N LEU A 26 -10.38 6.61 4.03
CA LEU A 26 -10.54 5.19 4.36
C LEU A 26 -10.44 4.29 3.12
N GLY A 27 -10.99 4.74 2.00
CA GLY A 27 -10.84 4.07 0.70
C GLY A 27 -9.38 3.94 0.30
N PHE A 28 -8.62 5.05 0.33
CA PHE A 28 -7.19 5.04 0.03
C PHE A 28 -6.36 4.22 1.02
N ALA A 29 -6.67 4.28 2.32
CA ALA A 29 -5.98 3.49 3.34
C ALA A 29 -6.17 1.97 3.08
N THR A 30 -7.40 1.56 2.79
CA THR A 30 -7.73 0.17 2.44
C THR A 30 -7.03 -0.25 1.15
N PHE A 31 -7.08 0.60 0.12
CA PHE A 31 -6.41 0.34 -1.15
C PHE A 31 -4.91 0.14 -0.96
N TYR A 32 -4.24 1.04 -0.25
CA TYR A 32 -2.81 0.95 0.00
C TYR A 32 -2.43 -0.31 0.79
N LYS A 33 -3.22 -0.66 1.82
CA LYS A 33 -3.01 -1.88 2.59
C LYS A 33 -2.97 -3.11 1.70
N PHE A 34 -3.97 -3.31 0.85
CA PHE A 34 -4.05 -4.52 0.04
C PHE A 34 -3.17 -4.48 -1.21
N ALA A 35 -3.13 -3.35 -1.91
CA ALA A 35 -2.39 -3.22 -3.16
C ALA A 35 -0.88 -3.16 -2.95
N VAL A 36 -0.42 -2.65 -1.81
CA VAL A 36 1.01 -2.45 -1.52
C VAL A 36 1.46 -3.30 -0.34
N ALA A 37 0.90 -3.08 0.84
CA ALA A 37 1.45 -3.66 2.06
C ALA A 37 1.32 -5.19 2.09
N GLU A 38 0.12 -5.72 1.87
CA GLU A 38 -0.13 -7.17 1.86
C GLU A 38 0.54 -7.86 0.67
N LYS A 39 0.54 -7.24 -0.52
CA LYS A 39 1.30 -7.76 -1.67
C LYS A 39 2.79 -7.89 -1.36
N ARG A 40 3.41 -6.88 -0.74
CA ARG A 40 4.85 -6.92 -0.39
C ARG A 40 5.13 -7.99 0.67
N LYS A 41 4.29 -8.09 1.71
CA LYS A 41 4.41 -9.15 2.73
C LYS A 41 4.35 -10.53 2.09
N LYS A 42 3.37 -10.75 1.20
CA LYS A 42 3.22 -12.01 0.48
C LYS A 42 4.42 -12.30 -0.42
N ALA A 43 4.90 -11.32 -1.19
CA ALA A 43 6.06 -11.51 -2.07
C ALA A 43 7.31 -11.93 -1.28
N TYR A 44 7.55 -11.33 -0.12
CA TYR A 44 8.65 -11.73 0.76
C TYR A 44 8.44 -13.15 1.30
N ALA A 45 7.25 -13.45 1.81
CA ALA A 45 6.93 -14.79 2.31
C ALA A 45 7.09 -15.87 1.22
N ASP A 46 6.62 -15.60 0.00
CA ASP A 46 6.71 -16.50 -1.14
C ASP A 46 8.16 -16.71 -1.59
N PHE A 47 8.99 -15.64 -1.57
CA PHE A 47 10.42 -15.75 -1.84
C PHE A 47 11.10 -16.68 -0.85
N PHE A 48 10.92 -16.44 0.46
CA PHE A 48 11.60 -17.21 1.50
C PHE A 48 11.03 -18.62 1.71
N ARG A 49 9.81 -18.90 1.23
CA ARG A 49 9.17 -20.22 1.41
C ARG A 49 10.03 -21.38 0.93
N ASN A 50 10.75 -21.19 -0.18
CA ASN A 50 11.61 -22.21 -0.79
C ASN A 50 13.02 -21.67 -1.08
N TYR A 51 13.42 -20.58 -0.42
CA TYR A 51 14.73 -19.97 -0.64
C TYR A 51 15.84 -20.86 -0.06
N ASP A 52 16.75 -21.28 -0.91
CA ASP A 52 17.98 -21.99 -0.53
C ASP A 52 19.17 -21.04 -0.71
N SER A 53 19.67 -20.54 0.42
CA SER A 53 20.77 -19.58 0.43
C SER A 53 22.08 -20.18 -0.09
N MET A 54 22.31 -21.49 0.07
CA MET A 54 23.54 -22.11 -0.42
C MET A 54 23.49 -22.27 -1.93
N LYS A 55 22.31 -22.61 -2.47
CA LYS A 55 22.11 -22.65 -3.92
C LYS A 55 22.30 -21.27 -4.55
N ASP A 56 21.64 -20.23 -4.01
CA ASP A 56 21.75 -18.86 -4.52
C ASP A 56 23.20 -18.34 -4.41
N PHE A 57 23.87 -18.62 -3.28
CA PHE A 57 25.29 -18.32 -3.11
C PHE A 57 26.17 -19.02 -4.14
N GLU A 58 25.97 -20.32 -4.38
CA GLU A 58 26.75 -21.08 -5.35
C GLU A 58 26.52 -20.59 -6.79
N GLU A 59 25.30 -20.18 -7.14
CA GLU A 59 24.99 -19.54 -8.42
C GLU A 59 25.75 -18.22 -8.57
N MET A 60 25.75 -17.37 -7.54
CA MET A 60 26.51 -16.11 -7.51
C MET A 60 28.03 -16.34 -7.56
N ARG A 61 28.55 -17.30 -6.78
CA ARG A 61 29.98 -17.68 -6.76
C ARG A 61 30.43 -18.13 -8.14
N LYS A 62 29.68 -19.02 -8.80
CA LYS A 62 29.96 -19.47 -10.17
C LYS A 62 29.90 -18.36 -11.20
N ALA A 63 29.04 -17.36 -10.99
CA ALA A 63 29.00 -16.15 -11.81
C ALA A 63 30.19 -15.20 -11.54
N GLY A 64 31.06 -15.51 -10.57
CA GLY A 64 32.26 -14.74 -10.25
C GLY A 64 31.97 -13.42 -9.54
N THR A 65 30.79 -13.27 -8.93
CA THR A 65 30.38 -12.00 -8.31
C THR A 65 31.13 -11.70 -7.02
N PHE A 66 31.70 -12.71 -6.36
CA PHE A 66 32.41 -12.55 -5.10
C PHE A 66 33.93 -12.46 -5.32
N GLN A 67 34.55 -11.48 -4.67
CA GLN A 67 36.01 -11.39 -4.60
C GLN A 67 36.61 -12.39 -3.60
N SER A 68 35.91 -12.64 -2.48
CA SER A 68 36.36 -13.49 -1.38
C SER A 68 36.13 -14.98 -1.60
N ALA A 69 35.21 -15.34 -2.49
CA ALA A 69 34.85 -16.71 -2.80
C ALA A 69 34.84 -16.87 -4.33
N LYS A 70 35.88 -17.49 -4.87
CA LYS A 70 35.98 -17.85 -6.28
C LYS A 70 35.30 -19.18 -6.58
#